data_AF-A0A6G3WV25-F1
#
_entry.id   AF-A0A6G3WV25-F1
#
_cell.length_a   1.000
_cell.length_b   1.000
_cell.length_c   1.000
_cell.angle_alpha   90.00
_cell.angle_beta   90.00
_cell.angle_gamma   90.00
#
_symmetry.space_group_name_H-M   'P 1'
#
loop_
_entity.id
_entity.type
_entity.pdbx_description
1 polymer ?
#
loop_
_entity_poly.entity_id
_entity_poly.type
_entity_poly.pdbx_seq_one_letter_code
_entity_poly.pdbx_strand_id
1 'polypeptide(L)'
;LLALGVVVALPTLKMPAVTDFASSGSGPVFAGSMFPFVFITIACGALSGFHALVSSGTTPKMVQKETQIRMVGYGAMLVESFVAIMAMIAACIIDPGLYFAINAPVGVIGDSVQSASQAVANFGFTITPDALAQAAKDVEEASLLSRTGGAPTFALGMSEIFSAVVGGTAMKAFWYHFAIMFEALFILTTVDAGTRVGRFMLQDMLGNVYKPFREVSWKPGVWFASAVVVGGWGYFLWVGVHDPLGGINQLFPLFG
;
A
#
# COMPACT_ATOMS: atom_id res chain seq x y z
N LEU A 1 -1.38 -15.05 12.35
CA LEU A 1 -2.14 -14.30 13.39
C LEU A 1 -3.39 -13.65 12.80
N LEU A 2 -3.27 -12.76 11.80
CA LEU A 2 -4.44 -12.07 11.22
C LEU A 2 -5.55 -13.01 10.73
N ALA A 3 -5.19 -14.06 9.97
CA ALA A 3 -6.17 -15.04 9.51
C ALA A 3 -6.95 -15.73 10.64
N LEU A 4 -6.28 -16.08 11.74
CA LEU A 4 -6.94 -16.62 12.92
C LEU A 4 -7.81 -15.55 13.59
N GLY A 5 -7.32 -14.31 13.67
CA GLY A 5 -8.10 -13.17 14.16
C GLY A 5 -9.39 -12.98 13.39
N VAL A 6 -9.36 -13.05 12.06
CA VAL A 6 -10.56 -12.95 11.20
C VAL A 6 -11.55 -14.09 11.49
N VAL A 7 -11.07 -15.33 11.58
CA VAL A 7 -11.93 -16.50 11.84
C VAL A 7 -12.56 -16.46 13.22
N VAL A 8 -11.85 -15.93 14.22
CA VAL A 8 -12.36 -15.83 15.60
C VAL A 8 -13.27 -14.62 15.78
N ALA A 9 -12.91 -13.46 15.21
CA ALA A 9 -13.70 -12.24 15.32
C ALA A 9 -15.01 -12.29 14.50
N LEU A 10 -15.03 -13.05 13.39
CA LEU A 10 -16.12 -13.12 12.42
C LEU A 10 -16.70 -11.74 12.09
N PRO A 11 -15.87 -10.78 11.64
CA PRO A 11 -16.32 -9.40 11.49
C PRO A 11 -17.29 -9.29 10.32
N THR A 12 -18.31 -8.45 10.49
CA THR A 12 -19.28 -8.16 9.42
C THR A 12 -18.65 -7.22 8.40
N LEU A 13 -18.74 -7.60 7.12
CA LEU A 13 -18.35 -6.70 6.03
C LEU A 13 -19.41 -5.61 5.92
N LYS A 14 -19.00 -4.35 6.09
CA LYS A 14 -19.86 -3.17 6.06
C LYS A 14 -19.90 -2.51 4.70
N MET A 15 -18.84 -2.64 3.91
CA MET A 15 -18.80 -2.11 2.54
C MET A 15 -19.75 -2.91 1.63
N PRO A 16 -20.51 -2.25 0.74
CA PRO A 16 -21.30 -2.94 -0.28
C PRO A 16 -20.42 -3.83 -1.17
N ALA A 17 -20.97 -4.98 -1.60
CA ALA A 17 -20.23 -5.91 -2.47
C ALA A 17 -19.81 -5.28 -3.81
N VAL A 18 -20.65 -4.39 -4.34
CA VAL A 18 -20.36 -3.52 -5.50
C VAL A 18 -20.92 -2.14 -5.17
N THR A 19 -20.10 -1.10 -5.29
CA THR A 19 -20.52 0.29 -5.09
C THR A 19 -20.87 0.93 -6.43
N ASP A 20 -21.71 1.97 -6.42
CA ASP A 20 -22.03 2.74 -7.64
C ASP A 20 -20.79 3.41 -8.25
N PHE A 21 -19.74 3.63 -7.45
CA PHE A 21 -18.44 4.11 -7.93
C PHE A 21 -17.76 3.15 -8.90
N ALA A 22 -18.02 1.84 -8.77
CA ALA A 22 -17.44 0.83 -9.66
C ALA A 22 -17.83 1.04 -11.13
N SER A 23 -19.06 1.51 -11.39
CA SER A 23 -19.59 1.73 -12.74
C SER A 23 -19.50 3.19 -13.18
N SER A 24 -19.82 4.12 -12.28
CA SER A 24 -19.84 5.57 -12.58
C SER A 24 -18.44 6.18 -12.77
N GLY A 25 -17.43 5.59 -12.12
CA GLY A 25 -16.06 6.11 -12.11
C GLY A 25 -15.88 7.41 -11.33
N SER A 26 -16.90 7.87 -10.60
CA SER A 26 -16.85 9.08 -9.77
C SER A 26 -16.41 8.77 -8.34
N GLY A 27 -15.48 7.84 -8.15
CA GLY A 27 -15.00 7.44 -6.83
C GLY A 27 -14.29 8.59 -6.10
N PRO A 28 -14.59 8.84 -4.81
CA PRO A 28 -14.01 9.97 -4.07
C PRO A 28 -12.55 9.77 -3.66
N VAL A 29 -12.10 8.51 -3.59
CA VAL A 29 -10.69 8.14 -3.34
C VAL A 29 -9.89 8.18 -4.63
N PHE A 30 -10.50 7.69 -5.71
CA PHE A 30 -9.87 7.59 -7.02
C PHE A 30 -10.93 7.69 -8.13
N ALA A 31 -10.64 8.51 -9.14
CA ALA A 31 -11.50 8.68 -10.31
C ALA A 31 -11.20 7.62 -11.37
N GLY A 32 -12.24 6.93 -11.86
CA GLY A 32 -12.13 5.88 -12.86
C GLY A 32 -13.08 4.72 -12.57
N SER A 33 -13.72 4.18 -13.60
CA SER A 33 -14.56 2.99 -13.47
C SER A 33 -13.70 1.76 -13.17
N MET A 34 -14.25 0.79 -12.44
CA MET A 34 -13.58 -0.46 -12.07
C MET A 34 -13.04 -1.19 -13.30
N PHE A 35 -13.78 -1.15 -14.41
CA PHE A 35 -13.31 -1.64 -15.70
C PHE A 35 -12.95 -0.44 -16.60
N PRO A 36 -11.75 -0.34 -17.17
CA PRO A 36 -10.66 -1.34 -17.18
C PRO A 36 -9.65 -1.21 -16.01
N PHE A 37 -9.87 -0.32 -15.05
CA PHE A 37 -8.87 0.02 -14.02
C PHE A 37 -8.34 -1.20 -13.24
N VAL A 38 -9.19 -2.19 -12.96
CA VAL A 38 -8.80 -3.44 -12.29
C VAL A 38 -7.69 -4.20 -13.03
N PHE A 39 -7.68 -4.15 -14.37
CA PHE A 39 -6.60 -4.76 -15.14
C PHE A 39 -5.30 -4.00 -14.97
N ILE A 40 -5.34 -2.67 -14.84
CA ILE A 40 -4.16 -1.86 -14.58
C ILE A 40 -3.62 -2.16 -13.19
N THR A 41 -4.46 -2.27 -12.16
CA THR A 41 -4.03 -2.62 -10.80
C THR A 41 -3.39 -4.01 -10.73
N ILE A 42 -3.90 -4.97 -11.51
CA ILE A 42 -3.29 -6.31 -11.61
C ILE A 42 -1.99 -6.25 -12.43
N ALA A 43 -2.03 -5.53 -13.55
CA ALA A 43 -0.92 -5.43 -14.49
C ALA A 43 0.22 -4.57 -13.95
N CYS A 44 -0.01 -3.59 -13.09
CA CYS A 44 1.05 -2.73 -12.56
C CYS A 44 2.05 -3.55 -11.73
N GLY A 45 1.62 -4.63 -11.05
CA GLY A 45 2.54 -5.55 -10.38
C GLY A 45 3.38 -6.38 -11.35
N ALA A 46 2.74 -6.92 -12.39
CA ALA A 46 3.37 -7.83 -13.36
C ALA A 46 4.20 -7.11 -14.45
N LEU A 47 3.69 -6.01 -15.02
CA LEU A 47 4.29 -5.25 -16.13
C LEU A 47 5.33 -4.23 -15.67
N SER A 48 5.21 -3.64 -14.48
CA SER A 48 6.24 -2.70 -13.98
C SER A 48 7.59 -3.36 -13.71
N GLY A 49 7.64 -4.70 -13.69
CA GLY A 49 8.79 -5.46 -13.26
C GLY A 49 9.00 -5.46 -11.74
N PHE A 50 8.17 -4.75 -10.96
CA PHE A 50 8.32 -4.65 -9.52
C PHE A 50 8.19 -6.01 -8.82
N HIS A 51 7.26 -6.87 -9.27
CA HIS A 51 7.14 -8.24 -8.74
C HIS A 51 8.41 -9.07 -9.01
N ALA A 52 9.08 -8.86 -10.14
CA ALA A 52 10.36 -9.51 -10.45
C ALA A 52 11.50 -8.95 -9.59
N LEU A 53 11.51 -7.64 -9.31
CA LEU A 53 12.46 -7.02 -8.39
C LEU A 53 12.30 -7.57 -6.97
N VAL A 54 11.07 -7.65 -6.46
CA VAL A 54 10.75 -8.21 -5.14
C VAL A 54 11.12 -9.69 -5.07
N SER A 55 10.74 -10.49 -6.09
CA SER A 55 11.04 -11.92 -6.11
C SER A 55 12.55 -12.20 -6.16
N SER A 56 13.34 -11.34 -6.80
CA SER A 56 14.81 -11.49 -6.85
C SER A 56 15.47 -11.52 -5.47
N GLY A 57 14.86 -10.89 -4.47
CA GLY A 57 15.37 -10.85 -3.10
C GLY A 57 15.21 -12.15 -2.32
N THR A 58 14.19 -12.95 -2.66
CA THR A 58 13.73 -14.10 -1.87
C THR A 58 13.72 -15.40 -2.67
N THR A 59 13.02 -15.46 -3.80
CA THR A 59 12.80 -16.68 -4.59
C THR A 59 14.09 -17.40 -4.98
N PRO A 60 15.13 -16.73 -5.54
CA PRO A 60 16.39 -17.39 -5.88
C PRO A 60 17.12 -18.00 -4.68
N LYS A 61 16.93 -17.44 -3.47
CA LYS A 61 17.57 -17.93 -2.24
C LYS A 61 16.83 -19.12 -1.61
N MET A 62 15.57 -19.33 -1.98
CA MET A 62 14.76 -20.46 -1.52
C MET A 62 14.84 -21.68 -2.43
N VAL A 63 15.27 -21.51 -3.69
CA VAL A 63 15.37 -22.59 -4.69
C VAL A 63 16.78 -23.19 -4.68
N GLN A 64 16.90 -24.43 -4.21
CA GLN A 64 18.14 -25.22 -4.23
C GLN A 64 18.18 -26.21 -5.40
N LYS A 65 17.02 -26.65 -5.89
CA LYS A 65 16.87 -27.59 -7.01
C LYS A 65 15.64 -27.27 -7.84
N GLU A 66 15.68 -27.59 -9.13
CA GLU A 66 14.63 -27.26 -10.10
C GLU A 66 13.23 -27.77 -9.69
N THR A 67 13.16 -28.94 -9.05
CA THR A 67 11.89 -29.52 -8.57
C THR A 67 11.18 -28.66 -7.51
N GLN A 68 11.87 -27.71 -6.87
CA GLN A 68 11.28 -26.77 -5.91
C GLN A 68 10.64 -25.55 -6.58
N ILE A 69 10.95 -25.26 -7.85
CA ILE A 69 10.47 -24.06 -8.55
C ILE A 69 8.95 -23.97 -8.49
N ARG A 70 8.25 -25.08 -8.76
CA ARG A 70 6.79 -25.11 -8.73
C ARG A 70 6.25 -24.79 -7.34
N MET A 71 6.81 -25.39 -6.29
CA MET A 71 6.35 -25.17 -4.92
C MET A 71 6.60 -23.73 -4.47
N VAL A 72 7.82 -23.22 -4.69
CA VAL A 72 8.20 -21.87 -4.26
C VAL A 72 7.43 -20.81 -5.05
N GLY A 73 7.37 -20.91 -6.38
CA GLY A 73 6.69 -19.94 -7.24
C GLY A 73 5.18 -19.96 -7.05
N TYR A 74 4.53 -21.11 -7.24
CA TYR A 74 3.08 -21.22 -7.11
C TYR A 74 2.62 -21.01 -5.66
N GLY A 75 3.36 -21.54 -4.69
CA GLY A 75 3.08 -21.33 -3.27
C GLY A 75 3.15 -19.85 -2.87
N ALA A 76 4.14 -19.10 -3.36
CA ALA A 76 4.23 -17.66 -3.12
C ALA A 76 3.00 -16.91 -3.66
N MET A 77 2.57 -17.22 -4.89
CA MET A 77 1.36 -16.60 -5.49
C MET A 77 0.09 -16.90 -4.68
N LEU A 78 -0.05 -18.13 -4.17
CA LEU A 78 -1.19 -18.49 -3.31
C LEU A 78 -1.16 -17.75 -1.97
N VAL A 79 0.02 -17.63 -1.35
CA VAL A 79 0.16 -16.92 -0.07
C VAL A 79 -0.07 -15.42 -0.24
N GLU A 80 0.40 -14.82 -1.33
CA GLU A 80 0.12 -13.43 -1.67
C GLU A 80 -1.38 -13.20 -1.87
N SER A 81 -2.05 -14.07 -2.62
CA SER A 81 -3.51 -14.02 -2.82
C SER A 81 -4.27 -14.14 -1.48
N PHE A 82 -3.79 -15.01 -0.58
CA PHE A 82 -4.37 -15.15 0.75
C PHE A 82 -4.23 -13.88 1.60
N VAL A 83 -3.06 -13.22 1.56
CA VAL A 83 -2.86 -11.93 2.23
C VAL A 83 -3.74 -10.84 1.61
N ALA A 84 -3.92 -10.83 0.30
CA ALA A 84 -4.81 -9.88 -0.38
C ALA A 84 -6.27 -10.02 0.09
N ILE A 85 -6.76 -11.25 0.29
CA ILE A 85 -8.10 -11.49 0.86
C ILE A 85 -8.17 -10.93 2.28
N MET A 86 -7.14 -11.14 3.12
CA MET A 86 -7.12 -10.59 4.48
C MET A 86 -7.11 -9.06 4.48
N ALA A 87 -6.39 -8.42 3.56
CA ALA A 87 -6.36 -6.97 3.41
C ALA A 87 -7.73 -6.42 2.97
N MET A 88 -8.40 -7.13 2.05
CA MET A 88 -9.76 -6.79 1.63
C MET A 88 -10.75 -6.88 2.80
N ILE A 89 -10.69 -7.96 3.59
CA ILE A 89 -11.52 -8.10 4.80
C ILE A 89 -11.24 -6.93 5.75
N ALA A 90 -9.97 -6.65 6.05
CA ALA A 90 -9.59 -5.55 6.95
C ALA A 90 -10.13 -4.19 6.48
N ALA A 91 -10.11 -3.91 5.17
CA ALA A 91 -10.69 -2.69 4.63
C ALA A 91 -12.23 -2.68 4.69
N CYS A 92 -12.89 -3.79 4.37
CA CYS A 92 -14.34 -3.87 4.24
C CYS A 92 -15.09 -3.95 5.57
N ILE A 93 -14.42 -4.16 6.70
CA ILE A 93 -15.03 -4.14 8.04
C ILE A 93 -15.08 -2.74 8.67
N ILE A 94 -14.28 -1.81 8.12
CA ILE A 94 -14.26 -0.41 8.54
C ILE A 94 -15.60 0.22 8.14
N ASP A 95 -16.10 1.13 8.96
CA ASP A 95 -17.27 1.92 8.59
C ASP A 95 -17.01 2.63 7.25
N PRO A 96 -17.87 2.51 6.22
CA PRO A 96 -17.62 3.12 4.93
C PRO A 96 -17.37 4.63 5.01
N GLY A 97 -18.06 5.34 5.91
CA GLY A 97 -17.83 6.76 6.11
C GLY A 97 -16.44 7.07 6.66
N LEU A 98 -15.97 6.25 7.62
CA LEU A 98 -14.58 6.33 8.12
C LEU A 98 -13.57 5.97 7.04
N TYR A 99 -13.83 4.92 6.25
CA TYR A 99 -12.98 4.51 5.14
C TYR A 99 -12.77 5.65 4.14
N PHE A 100 -13.84 6.33 3.73
CA PHE A 100 -13.74 7.46 2.80
C PHE A 100 -13.07 8.69 3.43
N ALA A 101 -13.32 8.97 4.70
CA ALA A 101 -12.64 10.07 5.40
C ALA A 101 -11.12 9.85 5.53
N ILE A 102 -10.68 8.60 5.64
CA ILE A 102 -9.25 8.23 5.67
C ILE A 102 -8.63 8.35 4.28
N ASN A 103 -9.31 7.83 3.25
CA ASN A 103 -8.70 7.60 1.95
C ASN A 103 -8.93 8.71 0.93
N ALA A 104 -9.93 9.56 1.10
CA ALA A 104 -10.16 10.67 0.19
C ALA A 104 -9.15 11.80 0.44
N PRO A 105 -8.67 12.47 -0.63
CA PRO A 105 -7.68 13.53 -0.51
C PRO A 105 -8.26 14.78 0.19
N VAL A 106 -7.39 15.57 0.82
CA VAL A 106 -7.78 16.77 1.57
C VAL A 106 -8.53 17.79 0.71
N GLY A 107 -8.21 17.88 -0.59
CA GLY A 107 -8.93 18.75 -1.53
C GLY A 107 -10.39 18.34 -1.78
N VAL A 108 -10.77 17.12 -1.40
CA VAL A 108 -12.12 16.56 -1.57
C VAL A 108 -12.92 16.61 -0.27
N ILE A 109 -12.30 16.32 0.88
CA ILE A 109 -12.99 16.25 2.19
C ILE A 109 -12.71 17.42 3.14
N GLY A 110 -11.74 18.27 2.82
CA GLY A 110 -11.25 19.33 3.70
C GLY A 110 -10.34 18.80 4.83
N ASP A 111 -9.92 19.70 5.72
CA ASP A 111 -8.92 19.46 6.77
C ASP A 111 -9.52 19.27 8.17
N SER A 112 -10.85 19.33 8.29
CA SER A 112 -11.56 19.24 9.57
C SER A 112 -12.51 18.03 9.63
N VAL A 113 -12.81 17.55 10.83
CA VAL A 113 -13.79 16.46 11.02
C VAL A 113 -15.20 16.88 10.61
N GLN A 114 -15.52 18.18 10.67
CA GLN A 114 -16.80 18.73 10.22
C GLN A 114 -16.91 18.72 8.70
N SER A 115 -15.91 19.24 7.99
CA SER A 115 -15.89 19.23 6.52
C SER A 115 -15.86 17.80 5.99
N ALA A 116 -15.09 16.90 6.62
CA ALA A 116 -15.00 15.52 6.21
C ALA A 116 -16.33 14.77 6.39
N SER A 117 -17.00 14.94 7.53
CA SER A 117 -18.33 14.37 7.77
C SER A 117 -19.36 14.82 6.72
N GLN A 118 -19.35 16.11 6.35
CA GLN A 118 -20.23 16.65 5.31
C GLN A 118 -19.88 16.13 3.91
N ALA A 119 -18.60 16.06 3.56
CA ALA A 119 -18.16 15.54 2.27
C ALA A 119 -18.51 14.05 2.11
N VAL A 120 -18.32 13.25 3.16
CA VAL A 120 -18.70 11.83 3.18
C VAL A 120 -20.21 11.64 3.01
N ALA A 121 -21.03 12.52 3.58
CA ALA A 121 -22.48 12.55 3.34
C ALA A 121 -22.82 12.72 1.85
N ASN A 122 -22.06 13.55 1.13
CA ASN A 122 -22.24 13.74 -0.31
C ASN A 122 -21.82 12.50 -1.13
N PHE A 123 -21.03 11.59 -0.56
CA PHE A 123 -20.69 10.30 -1.19
C PHE A 123 -21.76 9.23 -0.97
N GLY A 124 -22.82 9.53 -0.22
CA GLY A 124 -23.88 8.58 0.12
C GLY A 124 -23.60 7.76 1.39
N PHE A 125 -22.61 8.15 2.20
CA PHE A 125 -22.28 7.50 3.47
C PHE A 125 -22.39 8.47 4.64
N THR A 126 -22.70 8.00 5.84
CA THR A 126 -22.91 8.87 6.99
C THR A 126 -21.92 8.57 8.09
N ILE A 127 -21.20 9.59 8.57
CA ILE A 127 -20.35 9.51 9.75
C ILE A 127 -20.37 10.84 10.50
N THR A 128 -20.41 10.82 11.83
CA THR A 128 -20.43 12.05 12.63
C THR A 128 -19.00 12.59 12.84
N PRO A 129 -18.84 13.91 13.03
CA PRO A 129 -17.55 14.50 13.38
C PRO A 129 -16.94 13.89 14.66
N ASP A 130 -17.80 13.60 15.65
CA ASP A 130 -17.38 12.97 16.90
C ASP A 130 -16.86 11.55 16.68
N ALA A 131 -17.47 10.77 15.78
CA ALA A 131 -16.99 9.43 15.44
C ALA A 131 -15.62 9.47 14.74
N LEU A 132 -15.40 10.45 13.84
CA LEU A 132 -14.09 10.67 13.22
C LEU A 132 -13.02 11.03 14.26
N ALA A 133 -13.34 11.95 15.17
CA ALA A 133 -12.45 12.35 16.24
C ALA A 133 -12.17 11.19 17.22
N GLN A 134 -13.19 10.39 17.53
CA GLN A 134 -13.05 9.23 18.42
C GLN A 134 -12.20 8.14 17.77
N ALA A 135 -12.39 7.85 16.48
CA ALA A 135 -11.59 6.87 15.77
C ALA A 135 -10.09 7.22 15.81
N ALA A 136 -9.74 8.50 15.67
CA ALA A 136 -8.36 8.97 15.80
C ALA A 136 -7.83 8.79 17.23
N LYS A 137 -8.63 9.13 18.24
CA LYS A 137 -8.28 8.95 19.66
C LYS A 137 -8.08 7.47 20.03
N ASP A 138 -8.92 6.56 19.54
CA ASP A 138 -8.82 5.14 19.87
C ASP A 138 -7.51 4.51 19.40
N VAL A 139 -6.88 5.11 18.37
CA VAL A 139 -5.58 4.68 17.86
C VAL A 139 -4.43 5.63 18.22
N GLU A 140 -4.67 6.56 19.14
CA GLU A 140 -3.69 7.55 19.63
C GLU A 140 -3.08 8.46 18.53
N GLU A 141 -3.85 8.72 17.47
CA GLU A 141 -3.46 9.62 16.39
C GLU A 141 -4.14 10.98 16.51
N ALA A 142 -3.45 12.05 16.09
CA ALA A 142 -4.02 13.40 16.08
C ALA A 142 -5.19 13.52 15.08
N SER A 143 -5.08 12.83 13.95
CA SER A 143 -6.11 12.76 12.92
C SER A 143 -5.87 11.56 12.02
N LEU A 144 -6.98 10.94 11.57
CA LEU A 144 -7.00 9.90 10.54
C LEU A 144 -7.44 10.43 9.17
N LEU A 145 -7.79 11.72 9.07
CA LEU A 145 -8.28 12.31 7.83
C LEU A 145 -7.19 12.32 6.76
N SER A 146 -7.57 11.96 5.53
CA SER A 146 -6.70 11.98 4.35
C SER A 146 -5.33 11.29 4.54
N ARG A 147 -5.27 10.25 5.38
CA ARG A 147 -4.16 9.28 5.39
C ARG A 147 -4.34 8.31 4.24
N THR A 148 -4.24 8.84 3.03
CA THR A 148 -4.54 8.14 1.78
C THR A 148 -3.65 6.93 1.61
N GLY A 149 -4.24 5.77 1.33
CA GLY A 149 -3.52 4.57 0.93
C GLY A 149 -4.03 3.29 1.61
N GLY A 150 -3.55 2.16 1.09
CA GLY A 150 -3.87 0.85 1.66
C GLY A 150 -3.33 0.68 3.08
N ALA A 151 -2.20 1.32 3.40
CA ALA A 151 -1.49 1.12 4.66
C ALA A 151 -2.30 1.51 5.91
N PRO A 152 -2.79 2.77 6.02
CA PRO A 152 -3.48 3.20 7.22
C PRO A 152 -4.84 2.50 7.37
N THR A 153 -5.48 2.21 6.23
CA THR A 153 -6.73 1.43 6.16
C THR A 153 -6.51 0.01 6.68
N PHE A 154 -5.48 -0.68 6.19
CA PHE A 154 -5.15 -2.04 6.63
C PHE A 154 -4.82 -2.08 8.12
N ALA A 155 -4.01 -1.13 8.60
CA ALA A 155 -3.66 -1.01 10.01
C ALA A 155 -4.89 -0.80 10.89
N LEU A 156 -5.81 0.08 10.49
CA LEU A 156 -7.05 0.31 11.22
C LEU A 156 -7.92 -0.95 11.26
N GLY A 157 -8.15 -1.59 10.11
CA GLY A 157 -8.92 -2.83 10.04
C GLY A 157 -8.30 -3.96 10.87
N MET A 158 -6.98 -4.12 10.81
CA MET A 158 -6.25 -5.07 11.66
C MET A 158 -6.44 -4.76 13.15
N SER A 159 -6.42 -3.48 13.53
CA SER A 159 -6.62 -3.06 14.92
C SER A 159 -8.03 -3.38 15.42
N GLU A 160 -9.06 -3.25 14.58
CA GLU A 160 -10.43 -3.65 14.92
C GLU A 160 -10.54 -5.16 15.12
N ILE A 161 -9.95 -5.95 14.21
CA ILE A 161 -9.98 -7.42 14.30
C ILE A 161 -9.26 -7.89 15.57
N PHE A 162 -8.07 -7.39 15.84
CA PHE A 162 -7.29 -7.86 16.97
C PHE A 162 -7.79 -7.34 18.31
N SER A 163 -8.27 -6.10 18.39
CA SER A 163 -8.89 -5.60 19.63
C SER A 163 -10.16 -6.38 20.01
N ALA A 164 -10.91 -6.88 19.01
CA ALA A 164 -12.07 -7.74 19.25
C ALA A 164 -11.71 -9.13 19.81
N VAL A 165 -10.51 -9.65 19.50
CA VAL A 165 -10.07 -11.00 19.90
C VAL A 165 -9.15 -10.97 21.11
N VAL A 166 -8.28 -9.95 21.22
CA VAL A 166 -7.20 -9.85 22.20
C VAL A 166 -7.04 -8.41 22.69
N GLY A 167 -7.28 -8.21 23.99
CA GLY A 167 -6.90 -6.97 24.68
C GLY A 167 -7.93 -5.85 24.66
N GLY A 168 -9.05 -6.01 23.95
CA GLY A 168 -10.14 -5.04 23.93
C GLY A 168 -9.75 -3.70 23.30
N THR A 169 -10.61 -2.69 23.47
CA THR A 169 -10.43 -1.35 22.89
C THR A 169 -9.15 -0.65 23.38
N ALA A 170 -8.68 -0.96 24.59
CA ALA A 170 -7.44 -0.40 25.14
C ALA A 170 -6.18 -0.77 24.34
N MET A 171 -6.21 -1.88 23.59
CA MET A 171 -5.07 -2.32 22.78
C MET A 171 -5.16 -1.88 21.32
N LYS A 172 -6.18 -1.11 20.94
CA LYS A 172 -6.41 -0.73 19.54
C LYS A 172 -5.27 0.13 18.99
N ALA A 173 -4.80 1.13 19.73
CA ALA A 173 -3.61 1.92 19.39
C ALA A 173 -2.35 1.06 19.23
N PHE A 174 -2.12 0.12 20.15
CA PHE A 174 -1.01 -0.83 20.04
C PHE A 174 -1.08 -1.63 18.74
N TRP A 175 -2.24 -2.23 18.43
CA TRP A 175 -2.41 -3.03 17.21
C TRP A 175 -2.29 -2.21 15.93
N TYR A 176 -2.83 -0.98 15.93
CA TYR A 176 -2.72 -0.04 14.83
C TYR A 176 -1.26 0.33 14.54
N HIS A 177 -0.49 0.76 15.55
CA HIS A 177 0.91 1.12 15.38
C HIS A 177 1.80 -0.09 15.08
N PHE A 178 1.49 -1.25 15.64
CA PHE A 178 2.16 -2.50 15.28
C PHE A 178 1.98 -2.82 13.79
N ALA A 179 0.76 -2.67 13.26
CA ALA A 179 0.47 -2.91 11.85
C ALA A 179 1.22 -1.93 10.93
N ILE A 180 1.18 -0.62 11.24
CA ILE A 180 1.92 0.41 10.49
C ILE A 180 3.42 0.12 10.50
N MET A 181 3.99 -0.21 11.66
CA MET A 181 5.42 -0.50 11.77
C MET A 181 5.80 -1.73 10.93
N PHE A 182 5.01 -2.81 11.00
CA PHE A 182 5.26 -4.01 10.22
C PHE A 182 5.22 -3.73 8.72
N GLU A 183 4.24 -2.95 8.27
CA GLU A 183 4.13 -2.56 6.87
C GLU A 183 5.28 -1.65 6.42
N ALA A 184 5.66 -0.67 7.25
CA ALA A 184 6.82 0.18 6.98
C ALA A 184 8.11 -0.63 6.82
N LEU A 185 8.30 -1.67 7.64
CA LEU A 185 9.44 -2.59 7.52
C LEU A 185 9.39 -3.41 6.22
N PHE A 186 8.19 -3.84 5.81
CA PHE A 186 8.00 -4.53 4.53
C PHE A 186 8.32 -3.63 3.33
N ILE A 187 7.82 -2.39 3.34
CA ILE A 187 8.13 -1.38 2.32
C ILE A 187 9.63 -1.10 2.30
N LEU A 188 10.27 -0.89 3.46
CA LEU A 188 11.70 -0.61 3.55
C LEU A 188 12.55 -1.77 3.01
N THR A 189 12.17 -3.02 3.31
CA THR A 189 12.84 -4.21 2.76
C THR A 189 12.74 -4.24 1.23
N THR A 190 11.58 -3.85 0.70
CA THR A 190 11.35 -3.78 -0.74
C THR A 190 12.16 -2.66 -1.39
N VAL A 191 12.19 -1.48 -0.80
CA VAL A 191 13.00 -0.35 -1.26
C VAL A 191 14.50 -0.68 -1.19
N ASP A 192 14.97 -1.40 -0.17
CA ASP A 192 16.34 -1.87 -0.09
C ASP A 192 16.68 -2.86 -1.22
N ALA A 193 15.82 -3.86 -1.47
CA ALA A 193 16.00 -4.79 -2.58
C ALA A 193 16.00 -4.06 -3.93
N GLY A 194 15.03 -3.16 -4.15
CA GLY A 194 14.93 -2.34 -5.36
C GLY A 194 16.13 -1.42 -5.55
N THR A 195 16.65 -0.81 -4.49
CA THR A 195 17.86 0.03 -4.55
C THR A 195 19.08 -0.78 -4.94
N ARG A 196 19.23 -1.98 -4.40
CA ARG A 196 20.33 -2.88 -4.78
C ARG A 196 20.25 -3.23 -6.25
N VAL A 197 19.10 -3.70 -6.74
CA VAL A 197 18.93 -4.09 -8.14
C VAL A 197 19.08 -2.89 -9.07
N GLY A 198 18.44 -1.77 -8.76
CA GLY A 198 18.53 -0.54 -9.55
C GLY A 198 19.96 -0.03 -9.69
N ARG A 199 20.75 -0.12 -8.61
CA ARG A 199 22.19 0.19 -8.65
C ARG A 199 22.92 -0.73 -9.64
N PHE A 200 22.70 -2.04 -9.57
CA PHE A 200 23.34 -2.98 -10.49
C PHE A 200 22.95 -2.71 -11.94
N MET A 201 21.67 -2.49 -12.22
CA MET A 201 21.18 -2.17 -13.57
C MET A 201 21.77 -0.87 -14.12
N LEU A 202 21.85 0.17 -13.28
CA LEU A 202 22.44 1.45 -13.67
C LEU A 202 23.94 1.34 -13.94
N GLN A 203 24.67 0.59 -13.11
CA GLN A 203 26.09 0.33 -13.33
C GLN A 203 26.33 -0.48 -14.62
N ASP A 204 25.51 -1.50 -14.88
CA ASP A 204 25.62 -2.30 -16.11
C ASP A 204 25.35 -1.47 -17.37
N MET A 205 24.28 -0.65 -17.35
CA MET A 205 23.95 0.27 -18.44
C MET A 205 25.07 1.27 -18.71
N LEU A 206 25.58 1.93 -17.66
CA LEU A 206 26.69 2.90 -17.78
C LEU A 206 28.01 2.22 -18.14
N GLY A 207 28.21 0.95 -17.77
CA GLY A 207 29.37 0.15 -18.12
C GLY A 207 29.55 -0.06 -19.63
N ASN A 208 28.49 0.10 -20.41
CA ASN A 208 28.57 0.08 -21.88
C ASN A 208 29.09 1.39 -22.48
N VAL A 209 29.00 2.51 -21.75
CA VAL A 209 29.50 3.82 -22.17
C VAL A 209 30.88 4.10 -21.57
N TYR A 210 31.03 3.86 -20.27
CA TYR A 210 32.26 4.09 -19.52
C TYR A 210 32.68 2.82 -18.78
N LYS A 211 33.73 2.16 -19.31
CA LYS A 211 34.19 0.82 -18.92
C LYS A 211 34.36 0.62 -17.40
N PRO A 212 34.87 1.59 -16.60
CA PRO A 212 34.99 1.42 -15.15
C PRO A 212 33.68 1.12 -14.41
N PHE A 213 32.51 1.48 -14.96
CA PHE A 213 31.23 1.10 -14.34
C PHE A 213 30.92 -0.41 -14.42
N ARG A 214 31.62 -1.17 -15.28
CA ARG A 214 31.51 -2.65 -15.32
C ARG A 214 32.09 -3.30 -14.07
N GLU A 215 33.00 -2.62 -13.36
CA GLU A 215 33.56 -3.12 -12.12
C GLU A 215 32.58 -2.87 -10.96
N VAL A 216 31.82 -3.90 -10.58
CA VAL A 216 30.80 -3.81 -9.53
C VAL A 216 31.34 -3.45 -8.13
N SER A 217 32.65 -3.58 -7.93
CA SER A 217 33.38 -3.21 -6.70
C SER A 217 33.98 -1.80 -6.74
N TRP A 218 33.91 -1.10 -7.88
CA TRP A 218 34.50 0.22 -8.05
C TRP A 218 33.71 1.27 -7.24
N LYS A 219 34.26 1.69 -6.10
CA LYS A 219 33.59 2.54 -5.11
C LYS A 219 32.96 3.82 -5.68
N PRO A 220 33.63 4.60 -6.56
CA PRO A 220 33.01 5.79 -7.14
C PRO A 220 31.76 5.46 -7.96
N GLY A 221 31.79 4.39 -8.75
CA GLY A 221 30.64 3.95 -9.54
C GLY A 221 29.49 3.44 -8.66
N VAL A 222 29.82 2.71 -7.59
CA VAL A 222 28.85 2.25 -6.59
C VAL A 222 28.18 3.42 -5.88
N TRP A 223 28.95 4.40 -5.39
CA TRP A 223 28.40 5.57 -4.71
C TRP A 223 27.56 6.43 -5.64
N PHE A 224 28.02 6.64 -6.87
CA PHE A 224 27.27 7.39 -7.88
C PHE A 224 25.93 6.70 -8.18
N ALA A 225 25.96 5.41 -8.53
CA ALA A 225 24.74 4.69 -8.88
C ALA A 225 23.77 4.59 -7.69
N SER A 226 24.27 4.38 -6.47
CA SER A 226 23.44 4.44 -5.25
C SER A 226 22.82 5.82 -5.05
N ALA A 227 23.59 6.90 -5.20
CA ALA A 227 23.09 8.26 -5.02
C ALA A 227 22.01 8.60 -6.04
N VAL A 228 22.16 8.18 -7.30
CA VAL A 228 21.15 8.37 -8.35
C VAL A 228 19.87 7.59 -8.03
N VAL A 229 19.98 6.31 -7.67
CA VAL A 229 18.80 5.47 -7.40
C VAL A 229 18.07 5.91 -6.14
N VAL A 230 18.79 6.20 -5.04
CA VAL A 230 18.21 6.75 -3.80
C VAL A 230 17.62 8.13 -4.04
N GLY A 231 18.30 8.98 -4.83
CA GLY A 231 17.76 10.28 -5.25
C GLY A 231 16.47 10.14 -6.04
N GLY A 232 16.35 9.12 -6.90
CA GLY A 232 15.12 8.78 -7.61
C GLY A 232 13.98 8.38 -6.68
N TRP A 233 14.24 7.51 -5.69
CA TRP A 233 13.26 7.20 -4.64
C TRP A 233 12.82 8.43 -3.85
N GLY A 234 13.78 9.28 -3.48
CA GLY A 234 13.54 10.55 -2.79
C GLY A 234 12.71 11.52 -3.62
N TYR A 235 12.96 11.59 -4.94
CA TYR A 235 12.16 12.38 -5.87
C TYR A 235 10.71 11.88 -5.92
N PHE A 236 10.48 10.57 -6.03
CA PHE A 236 9.13 10.01 -6.01
C PHE A 236 8.39 10.28 -4.70
N LEU A 237 9.08 10.19 -3.55
CA LEU A 237 8.51 10.58 -2.25
C LEU A 237 8.16 12.08 -2.24
N TRP A 238 9.05 12.94 -2.72
CA TRP A 238 8.81 14.38 -2.76
C TRP A 238 7.62 14.73 -3.65
N VAL A 239 7.51 14.13 -4.85
CA VAL A 239 6.37 14.28 -5.75
C VAL A 239 5.09 13.80 -5.09
N GLY A 240 5.09 12.60 -4.50
CA GLY A 240 3.90 12.03 -3.85
C GLY A 240 3.36 12.88 -2.68
N VAL A 241 4.24 13.63 -2.01
CA VAL A 241 3.84 14.56 -0.93
C VAL A 241 3.34 15.90 -1.47
N HIS A 242 3.92 16.43 -2.56
CA HIS A 242 3.58 17.77 -3.07
C HIS A 242 2.45 17.75 -4.09
N ASP A 243 2.24 16.64 -4.80
CA ASP A 243 1.17 16.46 -5.76
C ASP A 243 0.52 15.07 -5.53
N PRO A 244 -0.62 15.03 -4.81
CA PRO A 244 -1.34 13.78 -4.53
C PRO A 244 -1.77 13.03 -5.80
N LEU A 245 -1.93 13.75 -6.91
CA LEU A 245 -2.24 13.18 -8.21
C LEU A 245 -0.98 13.02 -9.08
N GLY A 246 0.11 13.69 -8.75
CA GLY A 246 1.34 13.76 -9.54
C GLY A 246 2.05 12.43 -9.65
N GLY A 247 2.15 11.66 -8.56
CA GLY A 247 2.71 10.31 -8.63
C GLY A 247 1.92 9.42 -9.60
N ILE A 248 0.59 9.47 -9.55
CA ILE A 248 -0.27 8.68 -10.43
C ILE A 248 -0.21 9.23 -11.85
N ASN A 249 -0.41 10.53 -12.08
CA ASN A 249 -0.42 11.14 -13.41
C ASN A 249 0.94 11.08 -14.11
N GLN A 250 2.05 10.95 -13.39
CA GLN A 250 3.38 10.73 -13.96
C GLN A 250 3.65 9.27 -14.28
N LEU A 251 3.15 8.34 -13.45
CA LEU A 251 3.35 6.90 -13.67
C LEU A 251 2.32 6.31 -14.64
N PHE A 252 1.10 6.83 -14.67
CA PHE A 252 -0.01 6.35 -15.49
C PHE A 252 0.32 6.32 -16.99
N PRO A 253 0.94 7.36 -17.59
CA PRO A 253 1.38 7.32 -18.99
C PRO A 253 2.48 6.28 -19.29
N LEU A 254 3.22 5.81 -18.28
CA LEU A 254 4.24 4.75 -18.49
C LEU A 254 3.60 3.37 -18.70
N PHE A 255 2.32 3.21 -18.33
CA PHE A 255 1.58 1.96 -18.47
C PHE A 255 0.70 1.89 -19.73
N GLY A 256 0.70 2.95 -20.55
CA GLY A 256 -0.05 3.04 -21.82
C GLY A 256 -1.31 3.90 -21.71
#